data_AF-A0A943LBJ1-F1
#
_entry.id   AF-A0A943LBJ1-F1
#
_cell.length_a   1.000
_cell.length_b   1.000
_cell.length_c   1.000
_cell.angle_alpha   90.00
_cell.angle_beta   90.00
_cell.angle_gamma   90.00
#
_symmetry.space_group_name_H-M   'P 1'
#
loop_
_entity.id
_entity.type
_entity.pdbx_description
1 polymer ?
#
loop_
_entity_poly.entity_id
_entity_poly.type
_entity_poly.pdbx_seq_one_letter_code
_entity_poly.pdbx_strand_id
1 'polypeptide(L)'
;MMKYLQRLGKSLMLPVAALPVASILMGIGYWIDPSGWGANNVAAAFLIKAGGALIDNMAILFAIGVAVGMSDDNDGTAGLAGLVSWLVITTLLSPAVVAMFKGIDVA
;
A
#
# COMPACT_ATOMS: atom_id res chain seq x y z
N MET A 1 25.71 8.14 7.30
CA MET A 1 24.28 8.15 7.69
C MET A 1 23.41 9.08 6.84
N MET A 2 23.73 10.37 6.68
CA MET A 2 22.87 11.30 5.91
C MET A 2 22.55 10.82 4.49
N LYS A 3 23.54 10.30 3.75
CA LYS A 3 23.33 9.77 2.39
C LYS A 3 22.34 8.59 2.34
N TYR A 4 22.34 7.73 3.35
CA TYR A 4 21.41 6.58 3.44
C TYR A 4 19.99 7.05 3.69
N LEU A 5 19.80 7.95 4.66
CA LEU A 5 18.48 8.54 4.96
C LEU A 5 17.93 9.35 3.78
N GLN A 6 18.80 10.01 3.02
CA GLN A 6 18.42 10.69 1.77
C GLN A 6 18.01 9.71 0.66
N ARG A 7 18.73 8.58 0.49
CA ARG A 7 18.32 7.51 -0.45
C ARG A 7 16.97 6.93 -0.04
N LEU A 8 16.76 6.66 1.24
CA LEU A 8 15.48 6.20 1.78
C LEU A 8 14.36 7.22 1.53
N GLY A 9 14.60 8.50 1.79
CA GLY A 9 13.63 9.55 1.50
C GLY A 9 13.24 9.62 0.02
N LYS A 10 14.21 9.41 -0.89
CA LYS A 10 13.95 9.34 -2.34
C LYS A 10 13.18 8.08 -2.75
N SER A 11 13.47 6.92 -2.15
CA SER A 11 12.74 5.68 -2.48
C SER A 11 11.27 5.74 -2.06
N LEU A 12 10.96 6.46 -0.98
CA LEU A 12 9.59 6.73 -0.55
C LEU A 12 8.81 7.65 -1.51
N MET A 13 9.46 8.36 -2.44
CA MET A 13 8.75 9.21 -3.41
C MET A 13 8.00 8.40 -4.47
N LEU A 14 8.46 7.18 -4.79
CA LEU A 14 7.84 6.31 -5.81
C LEU A 14 6.37 6.00 -5.49
N PRO A 15 6.01 5.49 -4.29
CA PRO A 15 4.61 5.27 -3.91
C PRO A 15 3.84 6.57 -3.67
N VAL A 16 4.48 7.58 -3.08
CA VAL A 16 3.84 8.87 -2.77
C VAL A 16 3.38 9.59 -4.05
N ALA A 17 4.11 9.43 -5.15
CA ALA A 17 3.73 9.98 -6.45
C ALA A 17 2.38 9.44 -6.99
N ALA A 18 1.91 8.29 -6.50
CA ALA A 18 0.62 7.71 -6.90
C ALA A 18 -0.57 8.24 -6.06
N LEU A 19 -0.31 8.81 -4.88
CA LEU A 19 -1.35 9.35 -4.00
C LEU A 19 -2.20 10.47 -4.63
N PRO A 20 -1.65 11.42 -5.40
CA PRO A 20 -2.45 12.44 -6.08
C PRO A 20 -3.50 11.85 -7.02
N VAL A 21 -3.16 10.78 -7.74
CA VAL A 21 -4.08 10.09 -8.64
C VAL A 21 -5.21 9.43 -7.84
N ALA A 22 -4.88 8.74 -6.75
CA ALA A 22 -5.88 8.15 -5.85
C ALA A 22 -6.85 9.21 -5.31
N SER A 23 -6.32 10.35 -4.86
CA SER A 23 -7.09 11.47 -4.34
C SER A 23 -8.00 12.13 -5.38
N ILE A 24 -7.52 12.30 -6.62
CA ILE A 24 -8.34 12.86 -7.71
C ILE A 24 -9.48 11.91 -8.06
N LEU A 25 -9.19 10.60 -8.20
CA LEU A 25 -10.21 9.60 -8.52
C LEU A 25 -11.30 9.54 -7.45
N MET A 26 -10.92 9.46 -6.18
CA MET A 26 -11.90 9.47 -5.08
C MET A 26 -12.62 10.81 -4.96
N GLY A 27 -11.91 11.93 -5.17
CA GLY A 27 -12.51 13.27 -5.12
C GLY A 27 -13.61 13.47 -6.14
N ILE A 28 -13.40 13.03 -7.39
CA ILE A 28 -14.44 13.06 -8.43
C ILE A 28 -15.56 12.07 -8.09
N GLY A 29 -15.22 10.87 -7.62
CA GLY A 29 -16.20 9.86 -7.21
C GLY A 29 -17.16 10.35 -6.12
N TYR A 30 -16.63 10.97 -5.06
CA TYR A 30 -17.44 11.57 -4.00
C TYR A 30 -18.16 12.84 -4.42
N TRP A 31 -17.65 13.58 -5.42
CA TRP A 31 -18.39 14.70 -5.98
C TRP A 31 -19.65 14.24 -6.73
N ILE A 32 -19.59 13.08 -7.41
CA ILE A 32 -20.72 12.48 -8.12
C ILE A 32 -21.72 11.83 -7.15
N ASP A 33 -21.24 11.14 -6.12
CA ASP A 33 -22.07 10.50 -5.10
C ASP A 33 -21.57 10.85 -3.68
N PRO A 34 -22.01 11.98 -3.11
CA PRO A 34 -21.49 12.49 -1.84
C PRO A 34 -21.83 11.63 -0.62
N SER A 35 -22.94 10.88 -0.68
CA SER A 35 -23.50 10.16 0.46
C SER A 35 -23.64 8.65 0.22
N GLY A 36 -23.59 8.18 -1.03
CA GLY A 36 -23.81 6.77 -1.34
C GLY A 36 -22.57 5.90 -1.34
N TRP A 37 -21.36 6.46 -1.24
CA TRP A 37 -20.11 5.68 -1.36
C TRP A 37 -20.05 4.83 -2.66
N GLY A 38 -20.77 5.27 -3.70
CA GLY A 38 -20.93 4.54 -4.96
C GLY A 38 -22.17 3.64 -5.04
N ALA A 39 -22.96 3.50 -3.97
CA ALA A 39 -24.18 2.70 -3.98
C ALA A 39 -25.26 3.28 -4.91
N ASN A 40 -25.27 4.61 -5.11
CA ASN A 40 -26.29 5.28 -5.90
C ASN A 40 -25.88 5.48 -7.37
N ASN A 41 -24.58 5.36 -7.68
CA ASN A 41 -24.06 5.59 -9.02
C ASN A 41 -22.84 4.70 -9.31
N VAL A 42 -22.96 3.85 -10.35
CA VAL A 42 -21.91 2.92 -10.78
C VAL A 42 -20.62 3.64 -11.20
N ALA A 43 -20.72 4.82 -11.82
CA ALA A 43 -19.55 5.61 -12.20
C ALA A 43 -18.81 6.15 -10.96
N ALA A 44 -19.56 6.56 -9.93
CA ALA A 44 -18.97 6.97 -8.65
C ALA A 44 -18.31 5.78 -7.93
N ALA A 45 -18.96 4.61 -7.90
CA ALA A 45 -18.39 3.40 -7.33
C ALA A 45 -17.08 3.00 -7.99
N PHE A 46 -17.02 3.06 -9.32
CA PHE A 46 -15.82 2.77 -10.09
C PHE A 46 -14.66 3.69 -9.68
N LEU A 47 -14.90 5.00 -9.64
CA LEU A 47 -13.88 6.00 -9.29
C LEU A 47 -13.42 5.88 -7.83
N ILE A 48 -14.36 5.72 -6.89
CA ILE A 48 -14.04 5.57 -5.45
C ILE A 48 -13.25 4.27 -5.22
N LYS A 49 -13.67 3.15 -5.82
CA LYS A 49 -12.96 1.86 -5.68
C LYS A 49 -11.60 1.87 -6.36
N ALA A 50 -11.47 2.51 -7.51
CA ALA A 50 -10.19 2.64 -8.20
C ALA A 50 -9.16 3.42 -7.37
N GLY A 51 -9.54 4.56 -6.78
CA GLY A 51 -8.66 5.30 -5.89
C GLY A 51 -8.43 4.59 -4.55
N GLY A 52 -9.46 3.93 -4.01
CA GLY A 52 -9.36 3.10 -2.80
C GLY A 52 -8.36 1.98 -2.93
N ALA A 53 -8.29 1.30 -4.08
CA ALA A 53 -7.32 0.23 -4.31
C ALA A 53 -5.86 0.67 -4.10
N LEU A 54 -5.52 1.92 -4.42
CA LEU A 54 -4.19 2.48 -4.13
C LEU A 54 -3.99 2.67 -2.62
N ILE A 55 -4.95 3.33 -1.95
CA ILE A 55 -4.85 3.66 -0.52
C ILE A 55 -4.83 2.40 0.34
N ASP A 56 -5.71 1.44 0.05
CA ASP A 56 -5.86 0.19 0.81
C ASP A 56 -4.61 -0.70 0.71
N ASN A 57 -3.85 -0.59 -0.39
CA ASN A 57 -2.63 -1.36 -0.62
C ASN A 57 -1.35 -0.54 -0.42
N MET A 58 -1.42 0.60 0.28
CA MET A 58 -0.25 1.46 0.52
C MET A 58 0.90 0.74 1.18
N ALA A 59 0.65 -0.14 2.16
CA ALA A 59 1.71 -0.89 2.82
C ALA A 59 2.55 -1.72 1.83
N ILE A 60 1.88 -2.37 0.87
CA ILE A 60 2.53 -3.17 -0.17
C ILE A 60 3.29 -2.27 -1.15
N LEU A 61 2.67 -1.18 -1.60
CA LEU A 61 3.28 -0.23 -2.52
C LEU A 61 4.55 0.40 -1.92
N PHE A 62 4.54 0.70 -0.62
CA PHE A 62 5.73 1.15 0.10
C PHE A 62 6.78 0.06 0.27
N ALA A 63 6.41 -1.18 0.58
CA ALA A 63 7.35 -2.29 0.67
C ALA A 63 8.11 -2.50 -0.66
N ILE A 64 7.39 -2.47 -1.78
CA ILE A 64 7.99 -2.58 -3.12
C ILE A 64 8.82 -1.34 -3.45
N GLY A 65 8.26 -0.14 -3.28
CA GLY A 65 8.93 1.11 -3.64
C GLY A 65 10.22 1.37 -2.86
N VAL A 66 10.23 1.06 -1.56
CA VAL A 66 11.44 1.15 -0.73
C VAL A 66 12.46 0.11 -1.16
N ALA A 67 12.06 -1.14 -1.41
CA ALA A 67 12.99 -2.19 -1.80
C ALA A 67 13.64 -1.91 -3.16
N VAL A 68 12.87 -1.44 -4.15
CA VAL A 68 13.41 -1.02 -5.45
C VAL A 68 14.31 0.20 -5.30
N GLY A 69 13.84 1.28 -4.65
CA GLY A 69 14.60 2.53 -4.58
C GLY A 69 15.83 2.48 -3.65
N MET A 70 15.94 1.46 -2.80
CA MET A 70 17.14 1.20 -1.99
C MET A 70 18.12 0.24 -2.66
N SER A 71 17.70 -0.48 -3.71
CA SER A 71 18.62 -1.29 -4.51
C SER A 71 19.61 -0.40 -5.26
N ASP A 72 20.76 -0.96 -5.63
CA ASP A 72 21.80 -0.19 -6.31
C ASP A 72 21.48 0.02 -7.80
N ASP A 73 20.78 -0.94 -8.43
CA ASP A 73 20.43 -0.92 -9.86
C ASP A 73 18.95 -0.61 -10.16
N ASN A 74 18.13 -0.33 -9.14
CA ASN A 74 16.66 -0.23 -9.26
C ASN A 74 16.01 -1.46 -9.92
N ASP A 75 16.54 -2.65 -9.64
CA ASP A 75 16.04 -3.90 -10.21
C ASP A 75 14.66 -4.26 -9.62
N GLY A 76 13.73 -4.65 -10.50
CA GLY A 76 12.42 -5.18 -10.13
C GLY A 76 12.51 -6.43 -9.24
N THR A 77 13.61 -7.19 -9.32
CA THR A 77 13.86 -8.34 -8.44
C THR A 77 13.94 -7.92 -6.96
N ALA A 78 14.48 -6.74 -6.67
CA ALA A 78 14.48 -6.18 -5.31
C ALA A 78 13.07 -5.84 -4.83
N GLY A 79 12.22 -5.33 -5.72
CA GLY A 79 10.80 -5.09 -5.44
C GLY A 79 10.04 -6.36 -5.08
N LEU A 80 10.27 -7.44 -5.82
CA LEU A 80 9.68 -8.75 -5.52
C LEU A 80 10.17 -9.28 -4.15
N ALA A 81 11.46 -9.17 -3.86
CA ALA A 81 12.00 -9.56 -2.56
C ALA A 81 11.39 -8.73 -1.41
N GLY A 82 11.17 -7.44 -1.62
CA GLY A 82 10.47 -6.56 -0.67
C GLY A 82 9.03 -7.00 -0.40
N LEU A 83 8.27 -7.33 -1.45
CA LEU A 83 6.91 -7.86 -1.33
C LEU A 83 6.89 -9.19 -0.56
N VAL A 84 7.77 -10.13 -0.91
CA VAL A 84 7.86 -11.45 -0.25
C VAL A 84 8.15 -11.26 1.24
N SER A 85 9.13 -10.41 1.58
CA SER A 85 9.47 -10.12 2.97
C SER A 85 8.28 -9.52 3.75
N TRP A 86 7.57 -8.56 3.13
CA TRP A 86 6.38 -7.96 3.71
C TRP A 86 5.28 -9.00 3.99
N LEU A 87 5.00 -9.91 3.04
CA LEU A 87 4.00 -10.97 3.21
C LEU A 87 4.39 -11.94 4.33
N VAL A 88 5.65 -12.34 4.40
CA VAL A 88 6.15 -13.26 5.45
C VAL A 88 5.98 -12.62 6.83
N ILE A 89 6.43 -11.38 7.00
CA ILE A 89 6.37 -10.68 8.29
C ILE A 89 4.92 -10.44 8.73
N THR A 90 4.05 -9.97 7.83
CA THR A 90 2.64 -9.71 8.15
C THR A 90 1.86 -10.97 8.48
N THR A 91 2.19 -12.10 7.83
CA THR A 91 1.58 -13.40 8.13
C THR A 91 2.04 -13.91 9.50
N LEU A 92 3.35 -13.94 9.75
CA LEU A 92 3.92 -14.46 11.00
C LEU A 92 3.51 -13.64 12.23
N LEU A 93 3.32 -12.33 12.07
CA LEU A 93 2.89 -11.43 13.13
C LEU A 93 1.37 -11.25 13.18
N SER A 94 0.60 -11.95 12.35
CA SER A 94 -0.86 -11.89 12.41
C SER A 94 -1.36 -12.42 13.76
N PRO A 95 -2.44 -11.87 14.33
CA PRO A 95 -2.96 -12.30 15.63
C PRO A 95 -3.21 -13.81 15.71
N ALA A 96 -3.75 -14.41 14.64
CA ALA A 96 -4.02 -15.85 14.57
C ALA A 96 -2.73 -16.69 14.66
N VAL A 97 -1.69 -16.31 13.93
CA VAL A 97 -0.41 -17.06 13.93
C VAL A 97 0.33 -16.86 15.25
N VAL A 98 0.31 -15.65 15.81
CA VAL A 98 0.93 -15.38 17.12
C VAL A 98 0.20 -16.10 18.25
N ALA A 99 -1.12 -16.15 18.22
CA ALA A 99 -1.93 -16.91 19.18
C ALA A 99 -1.64 -18.42 19.08
N MET A 100 -1.50 -18.95 17.86
CA MET A 100 -1.03 -20.32 17.64
C MET A 100 0.35 -20.56 18.26
N PHE A 101 1.31 -19.64 18.07
CA PHE A 101 2.65 -19.76 18.69
C PHE A 101 2.63 -19.65 20.21
N LYS A 102 1.68 -18.91 20.78
CA LYS A 102 1.56 -18.71 22.23
C LYS A 102 0.61 -19.70 22.91
N GLY A 103 -0.07 -20.57 22.14
CA GLY A 103 -1.08 -21.49 22.67
C GLY A 103 -2.30 -20.80 23.27
N ILE A 104 -2.67 -19.63 22.75
CA ILE A 104 -3.83 -18.83 23.21
C ILE A 104 -4.96 -19.04 22.22
N ASP A 105 -6.19 -19.23 22.70
CA ASP A 105 -7.37 -19.33 21.83
C ASP A 105 -7.70 -17.97 21.22
N VAL A 106 -7.94 -17.95 19.90
CA VAL A 106 -8.26 -16.72 19.18
C VAL A 106 -9.77 -16.49 19.32
N ALA A 107 -10.15 -15.51 20.14
CA ALA A 107 -11.52 -15.03 20.22
C ALA A 107 -11.87 -14.12 19.03
#